data_AF-A0A9P0Q568-F1
#
_entry.id   AF-A0A9P0Q568-F1
#
_cell.length_a   1.000
_cell.length_b   1.000
_cell.length_c   1.000
_cell.angle_alpha   90.00
_cell.angle_beta   90.00
_cell.angle_gamma   90.00
#
_symmetry.space_group_name_H-M   'P 1'
#
loop_
_entity.id
_entity.type
_entity.pdbx_description
1 polymer ?
#
loop_
_entity_poly.entity_id
_entity_poly.type
_entity_poly.pdbx_seq_one_letter_code
_entity_poly.pdbx_strand_id
1 'polypeptide(L)'
;MILPSGSVPTNKHLVDLVEQVKPHIRRLVEDSNLMKMWISFMIPKIEDGNNFGVSVQEDTLAEVQSVESEAAAFFDQISRYFISRGKLVSKVAKYPHIDDYRRAVQELDEKSI
;
A
#
# COMPACT_ATOMS: atom_id res chain seq x y z
N MET A 1 5.36 -4.07 -36.06
CA MET A 1 5.55 -4.51 -34.66
C MET A 1 5.32 -3.31 -33.75
N ILE A 2 4.53 -3.47 -32.68
CA ILE A 2 3.90 -2.36 -31.93
C ILE A 2 4.86 -1.70 -30.89
N LEU A 3 6.05 -2.27 -30.68
CA LEU A 3 7.19 -1.61 -30.03
C LEU A 3 8.44 -1.86 -30.90
N PRO A 4 9.01 -0.83 -31.56
CA PRO A 4 10.14 -1.01 -32.47
C PRO A 4 11.41 -1.55 -31.79
N SER A 5 11.54 -1.37 -30.47
CA SER A 5 12.76 -1.64 -29.69
C SER A 5 12.64 -2.83 -28.71
N GLY A 6 11.55 -3.61 -28.72
CA GLY A 6 11.38 -4.73 -27.81
C GLY A 6 10.64 -4.39 -26.50
N SER A 7 11.13 -4.85 -25.35
CA SER A 7 10.47 -4.72 -24.04
C SER A 7 10.57 -3.30 -23.47
N VAL A 8 9.57 -2.91 -22.68
CA VAL A 8 9.59 -1.65 -21.90
C VAL A 8 9.99 -1.98 -20.46
N PRO A 9 11.10 -1.42 -19.94
CA PRO A 9 11.55 -1.72 -18.58
C PRO A 9 10.62 -1.10 -17.52
N THR A 10 10.68 -1.65 -16.31
CA THR A 10 10.12 -1.03 -15.12
C THR A 10 10.88 0.25 -14.75
N ASN A 11 10.24 1.13 -13.98
CA ASN A 11 10.93 2.28 -13.41
C ASN A 11 11.87 1.79 -12.29
N LYS A 12 13.18 1.81 -12.55
CA LYS A 12 14.19 1.26 -11.63
C LYS A 12 14.19 1.97 -10.27
N HIS A 13 14.05 3.29 -10.24
CA HIS A 13 14.03 4.05 -8.99
C HIS A 13 12.86 3.62 -8.09
N LEU A 14 11.68 3.41 -8.67
CA LEU A 14 10.52 2.94 -7.94
C LEU A 14 10.64 1.49 -7.51
N VAL A 15 11.27 0.64 -8.33
CA VAL A 15 11.57 -0.74 -7.93
C VAL A 15 12.51 -0.75 -6.72
N ASP A 16 13.61 0.00 -6.79
CA ASP A 16 14.60 0.09 -5.70
C ASP A 16 13.98 0.65 -4.41
N LEU A 17 13.04 1.60 -4.51
CA LEU A 17 12.29 2.12 -3.37
C LEU A 17 11.33 1.07 -2.79
N VAL A 18 10.57 0.38 -3.65
CA VAL A 18 9.63 -0.66 -3.24
C VAL A 18 10.37 -1.82 -2.55
N GLU A 19 11.54 -2.21 -3.04
CA GLU A 19 12.34 -3.28 -2.43
C GLU A 19 12.80 -2.92 -1.01
N GLN A 20 13.05 -1.63 -0.74
CA GLN A 20 13.40 -1.14 0.60
C GLN A 20 12.17 -1.03 1.50
N VAL A 21 11.06 -0.47 1.00
CA VAL A 21 9.89 -0.12 1.84
C VAL A 21 8.98 -1.33 2.10
N LYS A 22 8.82 -2.24 1.13
CA LYS A 22 7.87 -3.37 1.21
C LYS A 22 8.11 -4.30 2.41
N PRO A 23 9.35 -4.64 2.81
CA PRO A 23 9.59 -5.42 4.03
C PRO A 23 9.10 -4.70 5.30
N HIS A 24 9.27 -3.37 5.37
CA HIS A 24 8.81 -2.57 6.52
C HIS A 24 7.29 -2.53 6.61
N ILE A 25 6.59 -2.36 5.49
CA ILE A 25 5.12 -2.40 5.45
C ILE A 25 4.60 -3.77 5.91
N ARG A 26 5.19 -4.87 5.42
CA ARG A 26 4.79 -6.22 5.86
C ARG A 26 4.96 -6.41 7.35
N ARG A 27 6.11 -6.01 7.88
CA ARG A 27 6.38 -6.08 9.31
C ARG A 27 5.40 -5.23 10.12
N LEU A 28 5.05 -4.04 9.63
CA LEU A 28 4.07 -3.18 10.31
C LEU A 28 2.68 -3.83 10.39
N VAL A 29 2.24 -4.53 9.33
CA VAL A 29 0.98 -5.32 9.35
C VAL A 29 1.05 -6.46 10.36
N GLU A 30 2.17 -7.18 10.42
CA GLU A 30 2.36 -8.29 11.37
C GLU A 30 2.39 -7.79 12.83
N ASP A 31 3.17 -6.74 13.09
CA ASP A 31 3.34 -6.14 14.42
C ASP A 31 2.02 -5.48 14.91
N SER A 32 1.28 -4.80 14.04
CA SER A 32 -0.02 -4.20 14.38
C SER A 32 -1.07 -5.27 14.66
N ASN A 33 -1.12 -6.36 13.88
CA ASN A 33 -2.03 -7.46 14.14
C ASN A 33 -1.70 -8.18 15.46
N LEU A 34 -0.41 -8.34 15.79
CA LEU A 34 0.02 -8.88 17.08
C LEU A 34 -0.43 -7.97 18.24
N MET A 35 -0.22 -6.66 18.13
CA MET A 35 -0.62 -5.68 19.14
C MET A 35 -2.15 -5.66 19.33
N LYS A 36 -2.92 -5.68 18.23
CA LYS A 36 -4.38 -5.75 18.25
C LYS A 36 -4.88 -6.97 19.03
N MET A 37 -4.31 -8.14 18.76
CA MET A 37 -4.62 -9.38 19.48
C MET A 37 -4.28 -9.26 20.98
N TRP A 38 -3.09 -8.73 21.29
CA TRP A 38 -2.64 -8.56 22.67
C TRP A 38 -3.56 -7.63 23.47
N ILE A 39 -3.90 -6.45 22.94
CA ILE A 39 -4.83 -5.52 23.59
C ILE A 39 -6.20 -6.18 23.77
N SER A 40 -6.70 -6.85 22.73
CA SER A 40 -8.00 -7.54 22.77
C SER A 40 -8.07 -8.58 23.88
N PHE A 41 -6.99 -9.31 24.15
CA PHE A 41 -6.92 -10.26 25.26
C PHE A 41 -6.79 -9.61 26.64
N MET A 42 -6.32 -8.36 26.70
CA MET A 42 -6.19 -7.58 27.94
C MET A 42 -7.48 -6.85 28.33
N ILE A 43 -8.47 -6.76 27.45
CA ILE A 43 -9.78 -6.19 27.77
C ILE A 43 -10.51 -7.16 28.71
N PRO A 44 -10.90 -6.72 29.93
CA PRO A 44 -11.58 -7.56 30.90
C PRO A 44 -13.02 -7.86 30.47
N LYS A 45 -13.69 -8.76 31.20
CA LYS A 45 -15.14 -8.93 31.06
C LYS A 45 -15.85 -7.63 31.43
N ILE A 46 -17.00 -7.39 30.81
CA ILE A 46 -17.84 -6.23 31.09
C ILE A 46 -18.34 -6.32 32.55
N GLU A 47 -18.10 -5.25 33.30
CA GLU A 47 -18.54 -5.08 34.69
C GLU A 47 -19.23 -3.70 34.85
N ASP A 48 -20.07 -3.55 35.88
CA ASP A 48 -20.73 -2.28 36.18
C ASP A 48 -19.78 -1.33 36.91
N GLY A 49 -19.36 -0.26 36.22
CA GLY A 49 -18.47 0.77 36.75
C GLY A 49 -16.97 0.48 36.54
N ASN A 50 -16.11 1.45 36.85
CA ASN A 50 -14.65 1.36 36.66
C ASN A 50 -14.18 1.13 35.19
N ASN A 51 -14.96 1.60 34.21
CA ASN A 51 -14.73 1.34 32.78
C ASN A 51 -13.74 2.32 32.10
N PHE A 52 -13.15 3.27 32.84
CA PHE A 52 -12.20 4.23 32.26
C PHE A 52 -10.96 3.54 31.67
N GLY A 53 -10.42 2.52 32.36
CA GLY A 53 -9.30 1.75 31.81
C GLY A 53 -9.67 1.01 30.53
N VAL A 54 -10.91 0.51 30.45
CA VAL A 54 -11.43 -0.18 29.27
C VAL A 54 -11.58 0.78 28.09
N SER A 55 -12.13 1.99 28.30
CA SER A 55 -12.26 2.97 27.21
C SER A 55 -10.89 3.36 26.62
N VAL A 56 -9.86 3.49 27.46
CA VAL A 56 -8.49 3.74 26.97
C VAL A 56 -7.94 2.56 26.15
N GLN A 57 -8.24 1.32 26.56
CA GLN A 57 -7.87 0.12 25.78
C GLN A 57 -8.59 0.08 24.43
N GLU A 58 -9.88 0.41 24.40
CA GLU A 58 -10.70 0.45 23.18
C GLU A 58 -10.21 1.53 22.20
N ASP A 59 -9.93 2.74 22.68
CA ASP A 59 -9.37 3.83 21.87
C ASP A 59 -8.00 3.41 21.29
N THR A 60 -7.14 2.80 22.12
CA THR A 60 -5.83 2.31 21.67
C THR A 60 -5.98 1.19 20.62
N LEU A 61 -6.95 0.29 20.81
CA LEU A 61 -7.24 -0.79 19.87
C LEU A 61 -7.69 -0.23 18.51
N ALA A 62 -8.53 0.80 18.51
CA ALA A 62 -8.99 1.47 17.29
C ALA A 62 -7.84 2.10 16.50
N GLU A 63 -6.90 2.77 17.19
CA GLU A 63 -5.69 3.32 16.56
C GLU A 63 -4.82 2.22 15.94
N VAL A 64 -4.60 1.11 16.63
CA VAL A 64 -3.83 -0.03 16.10
C VAL A 64 -4.50 -0.63 14.86
N GLN A 65 -5.84 -0.75 14.85
CA GLN A 65 -6.60 -1.21 13.68
C GLN A 65 -6.50 -0.24 12.49
N SER A 66 -6.47 1.06 12.77
CA SER A 66 -6.23 2.08 11.74
C SER A 66 -4.87 1.89 11.08
N VAL A 67 -3.81 1.75 11.89
CA VAL A 67 -2.44 1.50 11.40
C VAL A 67 -2.34 0.23 10.57
N GLU A 68 -2.97 -0.87 11.02
CA GLU A 68 -3.03 -2.13 10.26
C GLU A 68 -3.69 -1.94 8.89
N SER A 69 -4.83 -1.25 8.87
CA SER A 69 -5.61 -1.01 7.66
C SER A 69 -4.86 -0.14 6.65
N GLU A 70 -4.22 0.93 7.11
CA GLU A 70 -3.40 1.82 6.28
C GLU A 70 -2.18 1.07 5.72
N ALA A 71 -1.47 0.31 6.54
CA ALA A 71 -0.32 -0.47 6.11
C ALA A 71 -0.70 -1.51 5.04
N ALA A 72 -1.83 -2.20 5.22
CA ALA A 72 -2.36 -3.13 4.22
C ALA A 72 -2.73 -2.42 2.91
N ALA A 73 -3.33 -1.22 2.99
CA ALA A 73 -3.65 -0.41 1.82
C ALA A 73 -2.39 0.02 1.06
N PHE A 74 -1.32 0.45 1.76
CA PHE A 74 -0.04 0.76 1.13
C PHE A 74 0.59 -0.45 0.45
N PHE A 75 0.49 -1.64 1.06
CA PHE A 75 0.99 -2.87 0.46
C PHE A 75 0.27 -3.21 -0.86
N ASP A 76 -1.05 -3.04 -0.91
CA ASP A 76 -1.85 -3.24 -2.13
C ASP A 76 -1.54 -2.18 -3.20
N GLN A 77 -1.33 -0.93 -2.79
CA GLN A 77 -1.01 0.18 -3.70
C GLN A 77 0.27 -0.07 -4.52
N ILE A 78 1.28 -0.73 -3.94
CA ILE A 78 2.50 -1.14 -4.65
C ILE A 78 2.14 -2.04 -5.85
N SER A 79 1.28 -3.02 -5.65
CA SER A 79 0.86 -3.94 -6.72
C SER A 79 0.03 -3.22 -7.79
N ARG A 80 -0.85 -2.31 -7.36
CA ARG A 80 -1.67 -1.48 -8.27
C ARG A 80 -0.84 -0.58 -9.17
N TYR A 81 0.27 -0.04 -8.69
CA TYR A 81 1.19 0.75 -9.50
C TYR A 81 1.69 -0.04 -10.71
N PHE A 82 2.28 -1.22 -10.49
CA PHE A 82 2.83 -2.03 -11.58
C PHE A 82 1.77 -2.46 -12.61
N ILE A 83 0.57 -2.83 -12.13
CA ILE A 83 -0.56 -3.18 -13.00
C ILE A 83 -1.01 -1.96 -13.82
N SER A 84 -1.16 -0.81 -13.19
CA SER A 84 -1.64 0.42 -13.83
C SER A 84 -0.64 0.93 -14.86
N ARG A 85 0.66 0.91 -14.52
CA ARG A 85 1.73 1.27 -15.44
C ARG A 85 1.79 0.33 -16.62
N GLY A 86 1.70 -0.99 -16.40
CA GLY A 86 1.64 -1.98 -17.48
C GLY A 86 0.47 -1.73 -18.44
N LYS A 87 -0.72 -1.40 -17.89
CA LYS A 87 -1.89 -1.02 -18.69
C LYS A 87 -1.62 0.24 -19.53
N LEU A 88 -1.06 1.30 -18.94
CA LEU A 88 -0.73 2.54 -19.67
C LEU A 88 0.34 2.31 -20.75
N VAL A 89 1.40 1.56 -20.44
CA VAL A 89 2.43 1.19 -21.42
C VAL A 89 1.81 0.40 -22.58
N SER A 90 0.85 -0.50 -22.32
CA SER A 90 0.13 -1.21 -23.39
C SER A 90 -0.66 -0.26 -24.30
N LYS A 91 -1.16 0.87 -23.76
CA LYS A 91 -1.84 1.91 -24.53
C LYS A 91 -0.86 2.73 -25.35
N VAL A 92 0.30 3.11 -24.80
CA VAL A 92 1.39 3.75 -25.56
C VAL A 92 1.81 2.89 -26.74
N ALA A 93 1.97 1.58 -26.53
CA ALA A 93 2.30 0.64 -27.59
C ALA A 93 1.19 0.65 -28.67
N LYS A 94 -0.07 0.39 -28.29
CA LYS A 94 -1.21 0.30 -29.23
C LYS A 94 -1.51 1.60 -29.97
N TYR A 95 -1.29 2.75 -29.35
CA TYR A 95 -1.65 4.06 -29.87
C TYR A 95 -0.43 5.00 -29.80
N PRO A 96 0.61 4.76 -30.61
CA PRO A 96 1.88 5.48 -30.49
C PRO A 96 1.79 6.96 -30.87
N HIS A 97 0.68 7.37 -31.52
CA HIS A 97 0.36 8.73 -31.94
C HIS A 97 -0.39 9.54 -30.87
N ILE A 98 -0.75 8.94 -29.73
CA ILE A 98 -1.41 9.63 -28.61
C ILE A 98 -0.38 9.92 -27.54
N ASP A 99 0.11 11.17 -27.50
CA ASP A 99 1.16 11.58 -26.57
C ASP A 99 0.69 11.62 -25.11
N ASP A 100 -0.61 11.80 -24.86
CA ASP A 100 -1.19 11.76 -23.52
C ASP A 100 -0.94 10.42 -22.80
N TYR A 101 -0.87 9.30 -23.53
CA TYR A 101 -0.51 8.02 -22.90
C TYR A 101 0.95 7.99 -22.45
N ARG A 102 1.86 8.67 -23.15
CA ARG A 102 3.26 8.81 -22.73
C ARG A 102 3.35 9.71 -21.51
N ARG A 103 2.63 10.83 -21.52
CA ARG A 103 2.54 11.74 -20.36
C ARG A 103 1.94 11.02 -19.14
N ALA A 104 0.87 10.25 -19.32
CA ALA A 104 0.23 9.51 -18.23
C ALA A 104 1.17 8.48 -17.57
N VAL A 105 2.10 7.86 -18.31
CA VAL A 105 3.13 6.99 -17.70
C VAL A 105 4.07 7.82 -16.82
N GLN A 106 4.48 9.00 -17.26
CA GLN A 106 5.33 9.91 -16.46
C GLN A 106 4.60 10.38 -15.21
N GLU A 107 3.36 10.84 -15.33
CA GLU A 107 2.52 11.28 -14.21
C GLU A 107 2.27 10.15 -13.20
N LEU A 108 2.07 8.91 -13.68
CA LEU A 108 1.92 7.76 -12.78
C LEU A 108 3.22 7.44 -12.04
N ASP A 109 4.36 7.52 -12.72
CA ASP A 109 5.67 7.34 -12.10
C ASP A 109 5.93 8.44 -11.06
N GLU A 110 5.70 9.72 -11.38
CA GLU A 110 5.85 10.86 -10.47
C GLU A 110 4.92 10.76 -9.25
N LYS A 111 3.66 10.36 -9.45
CA LYS A 111 2.70 10.16 -8.35
C LYS A 111 3.11 9.05 -7.37
N SER A 112 3.91 8.10 -7.83
CA SER A 112 4.26 6.89 -7.07
C SER A 112 5.63 6.97 -6.38
N ILE A 113 6.37 8.06 -6.60
CA ILE A 113 7.57 8.44 -5.85
C ILE A 113 7.12 8.98 -4.49
#